data_AF-A0A380DZZ2-F1
#
_entry.id   AF-A0A380DZZ2-F1
#
_cell.length_a   1.000
_cell.length_b   1.000
_cell.length_c   1.000
_cell.angle_alpha   90.00
_cell.angle_beta   90.00
_cell.angle_gamma   90.00
#
_symmetry.space_group_name_H-M   'P 1'
#
loop_
_entity.id
_entity.type
_entity.pdbx_description
1 polymer ?
#
loop_
_entity_poly.entity_id
_entity_poly.type
_entity_poly.pdbx_seq_one_letter_code
_entity_poly.pdbx_strand_id
1 'polypeptide(L)' 'MFLINWKNDPDVDVLEYGCLTHCGICSAGLYALVNGDIVEGDSPEELLQNIYAHIKETWIF' A
#
# COMPACT_ATOMS: atom_id res chain seq x y z
N MET A 1 7.67 5.91 -1.66
CA MET A 1 8.64 5.84 -0.56
C MET A 1 7.87 5.39 0.68
N PHE A 2 8.35 4.32 1.30
CA PHE A 2 7.64 3.40 2.20
C PHE A 2 7.21 3.99 3.54
N LEU A 3 6.06 3.53 4.05
CA LEU A 3 5.77 3.38 5.48
C LEU A 3 4.82 2.19 5.68
N ILE A 4 5.36 0.98 5.65
CA ILE A 4 4.72 -0.17 6.32
C ILE A 4 5.67 -0.57 7.41
N ASN A 5 5.25 -0.39 8.66
CA ASN A 5 6.04 -0.71 9.84
C ASN A 5 6.15 -2.25 9.94
N TRP A 6 7.11 -2.82 9.20
CA TRP A 6 7.40 -4.24 8.94
C TRP A 6 7.49 -5.15 10.19
N LYS A 7 7.46 -4.60 11.41
CA LYS A 7 7.89 -5.33 12.61
C LYS A 7 6.80 -6.04 13.42
N ASN A 8 5.51 -5.92 13.09
CA ASN A 8 4.44 -6.36 14.01
C ASN A 8 3.41 -7.37 13.49
N ASP A 9 3.25 -7.61 12.18
CA ASP A 9 2.19 -8.49 11.68
C ASP A 9 2.75 -9.64 10.81
N PRO A 10 2.77 -10.89 11.34
CA PRO A 10 3.30 -12.06 10.62
C PRO A 10 2.40 -12.53 9.46
N ASP A 11 1.18 -11.99 9.35
CA ASP A 11 0.19 -12.36 8.34
C ASP A 11 0.28 -11.51 7.05
N VAL A 12 1.19 -10.52 7.00
CA VAL A 12 1.33 -9.61 5.85
C VAL A 12 2.75 -9.68 5.28
N ASP A 13 2.86 -10.16 4.04
CA ASP A 13 4.10 -10.10 3.27
C ASP A 13 4.25 -8.75 2.57
N VAL A 14 5.42 -8.12 2.71
CA VAL A 14 5.74 -6.82 2.10
C VAL A 14 6.91 -6.97 1.15
N LEU A 15 6.73 -6.52 -0.10
CA LEU A 15 7.78 -6.46 -1.11
C LEU A 15 8.17 -5.01 -1.41
N GLU A 16 9.47 -4.71 -1.33
CA GLU A 16 10.00 -3.38 -1.57
C GLU A 16 10.41 -3.20 -3.03
N TYR A 17 9.69 -2.37 -3.78
CA TYR A 17 10.06 -1.97 -5.14
C TYR A 17 10.39 -0.47 -5.21
N GLY A 18 11.54 -0.14 -5.79
CA GLY A 18 11.95 1.24 -5.99
C GLY A 18 11.12 2.00 -7.05
N CYS A 19 10.61 1.30 -8.06
CA CYS A 19 9.73 1.86 -9.08
C CYS A 19 8.67 0.84 -9.49
N LEU A 20 7.39 1.22 -9.38
CA LEU A 20 6.26 0.40 -9.81
C LEU A 20 5.80 0.75 -11.24
N THR A 21 6.55 1.57 -11.98
CA THR A 21 6.23 2.04 -13.34
C THR A 21 4.91 2.83 -13.49
N HIS A 22 4.21 3.13 -12.39
CA HIS A 22 3.03 4.00 -12.36
C HIS A 22 3.42 5.47 -12.16
N CYS A 23 4.22 6.02 -13.08
CA CYS A 23 4.81 7.36 -12.93
C CYS A 23 3.76 8.49 -12.78
N GLY A 24 2.60 8.38 -13.43
CA GLY A 24 1.53 9.39 -13.31
C GLY A 24 0.98 9.48 -11.89
N ILE A 25 0.75 8.34 -11.25
CA ILE A 25 0.20 8.24 -9.89
C ILE A 25 1.28 8.57 -8.87
N CYS A 26 2.50 8.09 -9.10
CA CYS A 26 3.69 8.44 -8.30
C CYS A 26 3.93 9.95 -8.26
N SER A 27 3.69 10.64 -9.37
CA SER A 27 3.81 12.10 -9.43
C SER A 27 2.61 12.83 -8.83
N ALA A 28 1.45 12.18 -8.70
CA ALA A 28 0.23 12.76 -8.19
C ALA A 28 0.15 12.70 -6.66
N GLY A 29 0.63 11.63 -6.04
CA GLY A 29 0.50 11.44 -4.60
C GLY A 29 1.13 10.14 -4.08
N LEU A 30 0.84 9.84 -2.81
CA LEU A 30 1.28 8.60 -2.17
C LEU A 30 0.36 7.45 -2.57
N TYR A 31 0.95 6.34 -3.01
CA TYR A 31 0.22 5.14 -3.37
C TYR A 31 1.01 3.86 -3.07
N ALA A 32 0.29 2.75 -2.99
CA ALA A 32 0.82 1.40 -2.90
C ALA A 32 0.05 0.45 -3.82
N LEU A 33 0.70 -0.65 -4.21
CA LEU A 33 0.04 -1.78 -4.87
C LEU A 33 -0.25 -2.85 -3.83
N VAL A 34 -1.54 -3.20 -3.68
CA VAL A 34 -2.02 -4.18 -2.70
C VAL A 34 -2.81 -5.23 -3.46
N ASN A 35 -2.30 -6.47 -3.52
CA ASN A 35 -2.89 -7.58 -4.28
C ASN A 35 -3.20 -7.27 -5.77
N GLY A 36 -2.47 -6.31 -6.36
CA GLY A 36 -2.65 -5.88 -7.75
C GLY A 36 -3.49 -4.61 -7.93
N ASP A 37 -4.14 -4.13 -6.87
CA ASP A 37 -4.93 -2.90 -6.88
C ASP A 37 -4.11 -1.71 -6.39
N ILE A 38 -4.46 -0.51 -6.89
CA ILE A 38 -3.85 0.75 -6.48
C ILE A 38 -4.61 1.30 -5.29
N VAL A 39 -3.88 1.54 -4.19
CA VAL A 39 -4.39 2.18 -2.98
C VAL A 39 -3.66 3.51 -2.80
N GLU A 40 -4.40 4.60 -2.63
CA GLU A 40 -3.87 5.97 -2.48
C GLU A 40 -4.14 6.53 -1.08
N GLY A 41 -3.45 7.62 -0.71
CA GLY A 41 -3.71 8.37 0.51
C GLY A 41 -3.00 9.72 0.52
N ASP A 42 -3.56 10.71 1.22
CA ASP A 42 -3.00 12.07 1.27
C ASP A 42 -1.88 12.20 2.30
N SER A 43 -1.87 11.34 3.33
CA SER A 43 -0.76 11.18 4.27
C SER A 43 -0.27 9.74 4.35
N PRO A 44 0.98 9.51 4.82
CA PRO A 44 1.48 8.15 5.04
C PRO A 44 0.63 7.34 6.02
N GLU A 45 0.05 7.97 7.04
CA GLU A 45 -0.84 7.32 8.00
C GLU A 45 -2.15 6.90 7.35
N GLU A 46 -2.75 7.79 6.55
CA GLU A 46 -3.99 7.50 5.81
C GLU A 46 -3.77 6.38 4.79
N LEU A 47 -2.70 6.45 4.00
CA LEU A 47 -2.34 5.40 3.05
C LEU A 47 -2.22 4.03 3.75
N LEU A 48 -1.57 4.00 4.92
CA LEU A 48 -1.46 2.78 5.71
C LEU A 48 -2.82 2.24 6.16
N GLN A 49 -3.72 3.11 6.63
CA GLN A 49 -5.08 2.71 7.00
C GLN A 49 -5.86 2.15 5.80
N ASN A 50 -5.74 2.79 4.64
CA ASN A 50 -6.38 2.35 3.40
C ASN A 50 -5.85 0.99 2.93
N ILE A 51 -4.54 0.75 3.03
CA ILE A 51 -3.93 -0.56 2.73
C ILE A 51 -4.54 -1.66 3.59
N TYR A 52 -4.63 -1.45 4.92
CA TYR A 52 -5.21 -2.46 5.82
C TYR A 52 -6.70 -2.68 5.58
N ALA A 53 -7.46 -1.63 5.25
CA ALA A 53 -8.86 -1.77 4.87
C ALA A 53 -9.00 -2.61 3.59
N HIS A 54 -8.19 -2.33 2.57
CA HIS A 54 -8.19 -3.05 1.30
C HIS A 54 -7.84 -4.54 1.45
N ILE A 55 -6.82 -4.86 2.26
CA ILE A 55 -6.44 -6.25 2.56
C ILE A 55 -7.62 -6.99 3.20
N LYS A 56 -8.28 -6.39 4.19
CA LYS A 56 -9.43 -7.01 4.88
C LYS A 56 -10.61 -7.24 3.95
N GLU A 57 -10.89 -6.29 3.06
CA GLU A 57 -11.98 -6.44 2.07
C GLU A 57 -11.67 -7.54 1.06
N THR A 58 -10.41 -7.63 0.61
CA THR A 58 -9.99 -8.62 -0.38
C THR A 58 -10.00 -10.05 0.16
N TRP A 59 -9.74 -10.25 1.46
CA TRP A 59 -9.72 -11.58 2.10
C TRP A 59 -11.10 -12.18 2.40
N ILE A 60 -12.18 -11.45 2.12
CA ILE A 60 -13.56 -11.93 2.33
C ILE A 60 -14.06 -12.77 1.12
N PHE A 61 -13.26 -12.90 0.06
CA PHE A 61 -13.55 -13.72 -1.13
C PHE A 61 -12.60 -14.91 -1.25
#